data_AF-A0A0H2M6L8-F1
#
_entry.id   AF-A0A0H2M6L8-F1
#
_cell.length_a   1.000
_cell.length_b   1.000
_cell.length_c   1.000
_cell.angle_alpha   90.00
_cell.angle_beta   90.00
_cell.angle_gamma   90.00
#
_symmetry.space_group_name_H-M   'P 1'
#
loop_
_entity.id
_entity.type
_entity.pdbx_description
1 polymer ?
#
loop_
_entity_poly.entity_id
_entity_poly.type
_entity_poly.pdbx_seq_one_letter_code
_entity_poly.pdbx_strand_id
1 'polypeptide(L)'
;MSIKSSSKNDRVVQALGIYRRIAACNERLARCDDVHALTAALMLPCYQAEFRTLARELTPAEQDELRSVLRRMESADAPEPLWREAPSAVH
;
A
#
# COMPACT_ATOMS: atom_id res chain seq x y z
N MET A 1 26.00 1.14 -23.24
CA MET A 1 24.54 0.97 -23.30
C MET A 1 24.20 -0.38 -22.71
N SER A 2 23.83 -0.43 -21.43
CA SER A 2 23.56 -1.70 -20.74
C SER A 2 22.08 -2.02 -20.83
N ILE A 3 21.79 -3.12 -21.51
CA ILE A 3 20.46 -3.73 -21.65
C ILE A 3 19.98 -4.11 -20.24
N LYS A 4 19.07 -3.33 -19.65
CA LYS A 4 18.52 -3.65 -18.32
C LYS A 4 17.31 -4.55 -18.48
N SER A 5 17.56 -5.86 -18.42
CA SER A 5 16.59 -6.93 -18.25
C SER A 5 15.92 -6.91 -16.85
N SER A 6 15.34 -5.77 -16.45
CA SER A 6 14.64 -5.51 -15.17
C SER A 6 13.14 -5.28 -15.37
N SER A 7 12.51 -5.92 -16.35
CA SER A 7 11.36 -5.26 -17.01
C SER A 7 9.98 -5.43 -16.36
N LYS A 8 9.77 -6.30 -15.36
CA LYS A 8 8.42 -6.49 -14.75
C LYS A 8 8.38 -6.34 -13.24
N ASN A 9 9.11 -7.20 -12.54
CA ASN A 9 9.12 -7.21 -11.07
C ASN A 9 9.57 -5.87 -10.50
N ASP A 10 10.54 -5.21 -11.11
CA ASP A 10 11.08 -3.94 -10.61
C ASP A 10 10.04 -2.81 -10.62
N ARG A 11 9.12 -2.79 -11.59
CA ARG A 11 8.08 -1.75 -11.69
C ARG A 11 6.98 -1.97 -10.67
N VAL A 12 6.54 -3.23 -10.49
CA VAL A 12 5.57 -3.60 -9.45
C VAL A 12 6.15 -3.34 -8.06
N VAL A 13 7.42 -3.69 -7.82
CA VAL A 13 8.13 -3.42 -6.57
C VAL A 13 8.25 -1.91 -6.30
N GLN A 14 8.56 -1.11 -7.33
CA GLN A 14 8.58 0.36 -7.20
C GLN A 14 7.19 0.92 -6.85
N ALA A 15 6.13 0.48 -7.54
CA ALA A 15 4.77 0.92 -7.25
C ALA A 15 4.37 0.57 -5.81
N LEU A 16 4.72 -0.63 -5.35
CA LEU A 16 4.49 -1.05 -3.98
C LEU A 16 5.26 -0.18 -2.96
N GLY A 17 6.50 0.19 -3.29
CA GLY A 17 7.30 1.11 -2.48
C GLY A 17 6.64 2.47 -2.32
N ILE A 18 6.11 3.05 -3.41
CA ILE A 18 5.39 4.33 -3.36
C ILE A 18 4.09 4.18 -2.57
N TYR A 19 3.34 3.09 -2.76
CA TYR A 19 2.11 2.83 -2.01
C TYR A 19 2.37 2.81 -0.49
N ARG A 20 3.44 2.15 -0.04
CA ARG A 20 3.82 2.14 1.39
C ARG A 20 4.12 3.54 1.93
N ARG A 21 4.73 4.41 1.12
CA ARG A 21 4.98 5.81 1.50
C ARG A 21 3.68 6.60 1.62
N ILE A 22 2.72 6.38 0.71
CA ILE A 22 1.37 6.96 0.79
C ILE A 22 0.68 6.51 2.08
N ALA A 23 0.71 5.21 2.39
CA ALA A 23 0.13 4.66 3.61
C ALA A 23 0.74 5.29 4.87
N ALA A 24 2.07 5.39 4.94
CA ALA A 24 2.76 6.05 6.05
C ALA A 24 2.40 7.54 6.18
N CYS A 25 2.20 8.26 5.06
CA CYS A 25 1.70 9.64 5.10
C CYS A 25 0.29 9.70 5.70
N ASN A 26 -0.63 8.84 5.25
CA ASN A 26 -1.99 8.80 5.78
C ASN A 26 -2.04 8.44 7.27
N GLU A 27 -1.20 7.49 7.71
CA GLU A 27 -1.09 7.14 9.13
C GLU A 27 -0.64 8.33 9.98
N ARG A 28 0.38 9.08 9.53
CA ARG A 28 0.83 10.30 10.21
C ARG A 28 -0.25 11.38 10.23
N LEU A 29 -1.02 11.52 9.17
CA LEU A 29 -2.12 12.48 9.09
C LEU A 29 -3.32 12.10 9.98
N ALA A 30 -3.54 10.81 10.21
CA ALA A 30 -4.56 10.33 11.13
C ALA A 30 -4.20 10.58 12.60
N ARG A 31 -2.91 10.73 12.93
CA ARG A 31 -2.42 11.07 14.26
C ARG A 31 -2.40 12.60 14.44
N CYS A 32 -3.25 13.14 15.31
CA CYS A 32 -3.39 14.60 15.50
C CYS A 32 -2.15 15.31 16.07
N ASP A 33 -1.16 14.57 16.59
CA ASP A 33 0.03 15.09 17.30
C ASP A 33 1.36 14.73 16.62
N ASP A 34 1.34 14.16 15.41
CA ASP A 34 2.58 13.77 14.72
C ASP A 34 3.33 15.02 14.21
N VAL A 35 4.57 15.20 14.68
CA VAL A 35 5.45 16.33 14.29
C VAL A 35 5.75 16.38 12.79
N HIS A 36 5.55 15.27 12.08
CA HIS A 36 5.72 15.17 10.63
C HIS A 36 4.39 15.25 9.86
N ALA A 37 3.25 15.53 10.51
CA ALA A 37 1.96 15.66 9.84
C ALA A 37 1.98 16.70 8.71
N LEU A 38 2.60 17.86 8.92
CA LEU A 38 2.74 18.88 7.88
C LEU A 38 3.56 18.37 6.69
N THR A 39 4.71 17.73 6.95
CA THR A 39 5.53 17.14 5.88
C THR A 39 4.76 16.04 5.13
N ALA A 40 4.02 15.20 5.84
CA ALA A 40 3.19 14.15 5.25
C ALA A 40 2.10 14.75 4.37
N ALA A 41 1.41 15.80 4.81
CA ALA A 41 0.38 16.50 4.03
C ALA A 41 0.94 17.06 2.71
N LEU A 42 2.14 17.64 2.76
CA LEU A 42 2.80 18.23 1.58
C LEU A 42 3.32 17.15 0.61
N MET A 43 3.83 16.03 1.13
CA MET A 43 4.39 14.96 0.30
C MET A 43 3.34 14.00 -0.29
N LEU A 44 2.20 13.84 0.38
CA LEU A 44 1.12 12.95 -0.05
C LEU A 44 0.70 13.16 -1.52
N PRO A 45 0.38 14.39 -2.00
CA PRO A 45 0.01 14.59 -3.40
C PRO A 45 1.14 14.21 -4.37
N CYS A 46 2.41 14.41 -3.99
CA CYS A 46 3.57 14.04 -4.81
C CYS A 46 3.65 12.52 -5.01
N TYR A 47 3.54 11.74 -3.92
CA TYR A 47 3.55 10.29 -4.01
C TYR A 47 2.32 9.74 -4.73
N GLN A 48 1.15 10.34 -4.55
CA GLN A 48 -0.05 9.97 -5.31
C GLN A 48 0.12 10.19 -6.81
N ALA A 49 0.71 11.33 -7.21
CA ALA A 49 1.00 11.61 -8.61
C ALA A 49 2.02 10.62 -9.19
N GLU A 50 3.11 10.35 -8.46
CA GLU A 50 4.15 9.39 -8.85
C GLU A 50 3.57 7.98 -9.03
N PHE A 51 2.76 7.52 -8.07
CA PHE A 51 2.09 6.22 -8.15
C PHE A 51 1.15 6.13 -9.35
N ARG A 52 0.35 7.18 -9.62
CA ARG A 52 -0.57 7.21 -10.77
C ARG A 52 0.18 7.17 -12.09
N THR A 53 1.29 7.89 -12.21
CA THR A 53 2.13 7.86 -13.41
C THR A 53 2.69 6.45 -13.62
N LEU A 54 3.30 5.86 -12.59
CA LEU A 54 3.86 4.52 -12.69
C LEU A 54 2.80 3.47 -13.00
N ALA A 55 1.63 3.53 -12.35
CA ALA A 55 0.52 2.59 -12.57
C ALA A 55 -0.01 2.62 -14.02
N ARG A 56 0.05 3.77 -14.69
CA ARG A 56 -0.35 3.91 -16.11
C ARG A 56 0.66 3.27 -17.07
N GLU A 57 1.92 3.15 -16.66
CA GLU A 57 2.99 2.53 -17.46
C GLU A 57 3.07 1.00 -17.27
N LEU A 58 2.35 0.47 -16.29
CA LEU A 58 2.24 -0.98 -16.05
C LEU A 58 1.38 -1.64 -17.12
N THR A 59 1.83 -2.80 -17.59
CA THR A 59 1.03 -3.72 -18.40
C THR A 59 -0.16 -4.26 -17.60
N PRO A 60 -1.22 -4.77 -18.27
CA PRO A 60 -2.37 -5.36 -17.57
C PRO A 60 -1.98 -6.44 -16.55
N ALA A 61 -1.03 -7.30 -16.90
CA ALA A 61 -0.54 -8.35 -16.01
C ALA A 61 0.15 -7.79 -14.75
N GLU A 62 0.96 -6.74 -14.88
CA GLU A 62 1.60 -6.07 -13.74
C GLU A 62 0.58 -5.33 -12.87
N GLN A 63 -0.47 -4.76 -13.47
CA GLN A 63 -1.56 -4.12 -12.71
C GLN A 63 -2.38 -5.15 -11.92
N ASP A 64 -2.64 -6.33 -12.50
CA ASP A 64 -3.28 -7.46 -11.80
C ASP A 64 -2.42 -7.95 -10.64
N GLU A 65 -1.11 -8.11 -10.86
CA GLU A 65 -0.16 -8.48 -9.81
C GLU A 65 -0.14 -7.46 -8.68
N LEU A 66 0.00 -6.17 -9.02
CA LEU A 66 -0.02 -5.08 -8.03
C LEU A 66 -1.33 -5.09 -7.23
N ARG A 67 -2.50 -5.22 -7.89
CA ARG A 67 -3.80 -5.32 -7.20
C ARG A 67 -3.86 -6.54 -6.27
N SER A 68 -3.35 -7.69 -6.72
CA SER A 68 -3.30 -8.92 -5.91
C SER A 68 -2.45 -8.72 -4.65
N VAL A 69 -1.29 -8.08 -4.76
CA VAL A 69 -0.40 -7.78 -3.63
C VAL A 69 -1.06 -6.80 -2.66
N LEU A 70 -1.62 -5.70 -3.17
CA LEU A 70 -2.29 -4.68 -2.34
C LEU A 70 -3.48 -5.27 -1.57
N ARG A 71 -4.29 -6.13 -2.21
CA ARG A 71 -5.41 -6.81 -1.53
C ARG A 71 -4.96 -7.71 -0.39
N ARG A 72 -3.83 -8.41 -0.55
CA ARG A 72 -3.25 -9.25 0.52
C ARG A 72 -2.78 -8.41 1.70
N MET A 73 -2.21 -7.23 1.44
CA MET A 73 -1.77 -6.31 2.48
C MET A 73 -2.96 -5.75 3.27
N GLU A 74 -4.03 -5.34 2.58
CA GLU A 74 -5.27 -4.88 3.23
C GLU A 74 -5.90 -5.97 4.12
N SER A 75 -5.93 -7.22 3.64
CA SER A 75 -6.45 -8.34 4.44
C SER A 75 -5.57 -8.71 5.63
N ALA A 76 -4.27 -8.36 5.61
CA ALA A 76 -3.36 -8.62 6.72
C ALA A 76 -3.45 -7.54 7.82
N ASP A 77 -3.94 -6.35 7.48
CA ASP A 77 -4.13 -5.23 8.41
C ASP A 77 -5.54 -5.24 9.06
N ALA A 78 -6.47 -6.02 8.50
CA ALA A 78 -7.79 -6.19 9.06
C ALA A 78 -7.70 -6.90 10.44
N PRO A 79 -8.26 -6.32 11.52
CA PRO A 79 -8.34 -7.01 12.80
C PRO A 79 -9.13 -8.32 12.63
N GLU A 80 -8.60 -9.42 13.17
CA GLU A 80 -9.31 -10.70 13.18
C GLU A 80 -10.75 -10.50 13.71
N PRO A 81 -11.77 -11.12 13.10
CA PRO A 81 -13.13 -11.01 13.59
C PRO A 81 -13.21 -11.61 14.99
N LEU A 82 -13.41 -10.75 15.98
CA LEU A 82 -13.49 -11.04 17.41
C LEU A 82 -14.84 -11.70 17.78
N TRP A 83 -15.26 -12.73 17.03
CA TRP A 83 -16.47 -13.51 17.33
C TRP A 83 -16.22 -15.02 17.40
N ARG A 84 -14.96 -15.47 17.42
CA ARG A 84 -14.66 -16.86 17.72
C ARG A 84 -14.36 -16.98 19.22
N GLU A 85 -15.29 -17.67 19.90
CA GLU A 85 -15.25 -18.24 21.26
C GLU A 85 -16.02 -17.50 22.36
N ALA A 86 -17.31 -17.85 22.46
CA ALA A 86 -17.82 -18.34 23.73
C ALA A 86 -18.34 -19.78 23.51
N PRO A 87 -17.69 -20.83 24.04
CA PRO A 87 -18.38 -22.09 24.19
C PRO A 87 -19.53 -21.86 25.18
N SER A 88 -20.74 -21.88 24.61
CA SER A 88 -21.99 -21.94 25.35
C SER A 88 -22.01 -23.25 26.13
N ALA A 89 -21.54 -23.22 27.38
CA ALA A 89 -21.71 -24.31 28.31
C ALA A 89 -23.11 -24.19 28.94
N VAL A 90 -24.07 -24.82 28.26
CA VAL A 90 -25.26 -25.38 28.89
C VAL A 90 -24.78 -26.60 29.68
N HIS A 91 -24.76 -26.51 31.02
CA HIS A 91 -25.45 -27.42 31.93
C HIS A 91 -25.19 -27.07 33.40
#